data_AF-A0A7S4M7R7-F1
#
_entry.id   AF-A0A7S4M7R7-F1
#
_cell.length_a   1.000
_cell.length_b   1.000
_cell.length_c   1.000
_cell.angle_alpha   90.00
_cell.angle_beta   90.00
_cell.angle_gamma   90.00
#
_symmetry.space_group_name_H-M   'P 1'
#
loop_
_entity.id
_entity.type
_entity.pdbx_description
1 polymer ?
#
loop_
_entity_poly.entity_id
_entity_poly.type
_entity_poly.pdbx_seq_one_letter_code
_entity_poly.pdbx_strand_id
1 'polypeptide(L)'
;VNLRSPDRSSAYQIDSNYHCDQFIDCDNISDESTKCGSNYVIIFIVFGTITGVLILIAVILVVFVLVFGVLWEYRRLRSASPFFLIVLLLSIIVGYSSVFAFFGKPHPVACGFQPWLLGLSTISMIAALSVKNVRIYRIFKYPMAKMKITNFELFGLWTIVMIPAVLILVIWTIVSTPTAKLEERNGEDHYVCTTGGFTGEPGGLVFFFIFVAYSGIVLLLGAIVSFLVRNVPILFNETKLLAVSIYNLLFLSVLIIPVFLVLQPINPFVAWILRTCAVLYAFTATMALQFLPKLYGIFVEDKGRNVRKFKSTLSDATTPNTKEFNP
;
A
#
# COMPACT_ATOMS: atom_id res chain seq x y z
N VAL A 1 -5.76 -4.83 45.86
CA VAL A 1 -7.21 -5.02 45.72
C VAL A 1 -7.44 -6.50 45.49
N ASN A 2 -8.06 -7.20 46.44
CA ASN A 2 -8.37 -8.62 46.31
C ASN A 2 -9.52 -8.77 45.31
N LEU A 3 -9.22 -9.25 44.10
CA LEU A 3 -10.24 -9.61 43.12
C LEU A 3 -10.80 -10.98 43.51
N ARG A 4 -12.05 -11.01 44.00
CA ARG A 4 -12.85 -12.24 44.13
C ARG A 4 -13.69 -12.38 42.87
N SER A 5 -13.64 -13.55 42.24
CA SER A 5 -14.56 -13.93 41.17
C SER A 5 -15.98 -14.14 41.73
N PRO A 6 -17.05 -13.83 40.98
CA PRO A 6 -18.43 -14.09 41.39
C PRO A 6 -18.76 -15.57 41.53
N ASP A 7 -18.03 -16.44 40.82
CA ASP A 7 -18.19 -17.89 40.90
C ASP A 7 -16.89 -18.57 41.30
N ARG A 8 -17.00 -19.56 42.20
CA ARG A 8 -15.90 -20.35 42.81
C ARG A 8 -15.20 -21.30 41.82
N SER A 9 -14.98 -20.92 40.56
CA SER A 9 -14.13 -21.65 39.64
C SER A 9 -12.70 -21.10 39.68
N SER A 10 -11.73 -22.00 39.73
CA SER A 10 -10.29 -21.67 39.74
C SER A 10 -9.90 -20.85 38.52
N ALA A 11 -8.94 -19.92 38.66
CA ALA A 11 -8.46 -19.02 37.61
C ALA A 11 -7.99 -19.70 36.30
N TYR A 12 -7.81 -21.03 36.30
CA TYR A 12 -7.50 -21.83 35.12
C TYR A 12 -8.71 -22.27 34.28
N GLN A 13 -9.94 -22.09 34.77
CA GLN A 13 -11.20 -22.40 34.06
C GLN A 13 -11.79 -21.18 33.34
N ILE A 14 -11.09 -20.05 33.37
CA ILE A 14 -11.55 -18.80 32.78
C ILE A 14 -11.56 -18.95 31.24
N ASP A 15 -10.55 -19.59 30.63
CA ASP A 15 -10.37 -19.59 29.17
C ASP A 15 -11.54 -20.19 28.34
N SER A 16 -12.28 -21.18 28.85
CA SER A 16 -13.19 -21.99 28.01
C SER A 16 -14.59 -21.41 27.74
N ASN A 17 -14.93 -20.25 28.29
CA ASN A 17 -16.29 -19.67 28.20
C ASN A 17 -16.38 -18.35 27.42
N TYR A 18 -15.29 -17.88 26.79
CA TYR A 18 -15.27 -16.58 26.12
C TYR A 18 -15.40 -16.73 24.59
N HIS A 19 -16.43 -16.10 24.03
CA HIS A 19 -16.58 -15.98 22.57
C HIS A 19 -15.71 -14.82 22.07
N CYS A 20 -14.66 -15.13 21.30
CA CYS A 20 -13.71 -14.14 20.79
C CYS A 20 -14.17 -13.52 19.46
N ASP A 21 -14.54 -12.24 19.51
CA ASP A 21 -15.14 -11.55 18.35
C ASP A 21 -14.18 -10.65 17.56
N GLN A 22 -12.87 -10.77 17.81
CA GLN A 22 -11.86 -10.55 16.77
C GLN A 22 -11.03 -11.82 16.53
N PHE A 23 -11.62 -12.66 15.69
CA PHE A 23 -11.04 -13.30 14.51
C PHE A 23 -9.99 -14.40 14.54
N ILE A 24 -9.63 -14.99 15.68
CA ILE A 24 -9.26 -16.42 15.72
C ILE A 24 -9.25 -16.94 17.16
N ASP A 25 -10.38 -17.25 17.78
CA ASP A 25 -10.36 -18.32 18.80
C ASP A 25 -11.55 -19.23 18.60
N CYS A 26 -11.28 -20.41 18.09
CA CYS A 26 -12.16 -21.55 18.31
C CYS A 26 -11.22 -22.50 19.05
N ASP A 27 -11.34 -22.58 20.38
CA ASP A 27 -10.43 -23.28 21.29
C ASP A 27 -9.81 -24.54 20.67
N ASN A 28 -8.54 -24.41 20.27
CA ASN A 28 -7.71 -25.47 19.71
C ASN A 28 -8.25 -26.12 18.42
N ILE A 29 -7.32 -26.56 17.56
CA ILE A 29 -7.60 -27.36 16.34
C ILE A 29 -8.00 -28.80 16.74
N SER A 30 -8.90 -28.96 17.71
CA SER A 30 -9.53 -30.22 18.07
C SER A 30 -10.90 -30.31 17.42
N ASP A 31 -11.17 -31.46 16.78
CA ASP A 31 -12.37 -31.82 16.01
C ASP A 31 -13.73 -31.72 16.76
N GLU A 32 -13.77 -31.17 17.98
CA GLU A 32 -14.97 -31.17 18.85
C GLU A 32 -15.62 -29.79 19.05
N SER A 33 -15.09 -28.70 18.49
CA SER A 33 -15.71 -27.36 18.64
C SER A 33 -16.70 -27.04 17.52
N THR A 34 -17.93 -27.54 17.65
CA THR A 34 -19.04 -27.46 16.68
C THR A 34 -19.73 -26.09 16.57
N LYS A 35 -19.06 -24.97 16.93
CA LYS A 35 -19.67 -23.63 16.94
C LYS A 35 -19.02 -22.58 16.05
N CYS A 36 -17.88 -22.86 15.41
CA CYS A 36 -17.35 -22.02 14.35
C CYS A 36 -17.79 -22.55 12.98
N GLY A 37 -18.55 -21.76 12.23
CA GLY A 37 -18.86 -22.09 10.84
C GLY A 37 -17.57 -22.18 10.02
N SER A 38 -17.30 -23.34 9.39
CA SER A 38 -16.15 -23.61 8.51
C SER A 38 -15.81 -22.46 7.53
N ASN A 39 -16.83 -21.68 7.15
CA ASN A 39 -16.75 -20.52 6.27
C ASN A 39 -15.75 -19.43 6.71
N TYR A 40 -15.58 -19.15 8.01
CA TYR A 40 -14.69 -18.07 8.46
C TYR A 40 -13.22 -18.41 8.20
N VAL A 41 -12.80 -19.62 8.58
CA VAL A 41 -11.41 -20.10 8.40
C VAL A 41 -11.04 -20.11 6.92
N ILE A 42 -11.95 -20.55 6.05
CA ILE A 42 -11.75 -20.54 4.60
C ILE A 42 -11.49 -19.12 4.09
N ILE A 43 -12.26 -18.13 4.55
CA ILE A 43 -12.08 -16.72 4.17
C ILE A 43 -10.67 -16.22 4.56
N PHE A 44 -10.18 -16.55 5.76
CA PHE A 44 -8.82 -16.17 6.18
C PHE A 44 -7.75 -16.78 5.30
N ILE A 45 -7.83 -18.08 5.04
CA ILE A 45 -6.86 -18.77 4.19
C ILE A 45 -6.85 -18.15 2.78
N VAL A 46 -8.03 -17.85 2.22
CA VAL A 46 -8.15 -17.22 0.90
C VAL A 46 -7.52 -15.82 0.89
N PHE A 47 -7.87 -14.93 1.83
CA PHE A 47 -7.26 -13.59 1.87
C PHE A 47 -5.77 -13.64 2.15
N GLY A 48 -5.31 -14.55 3.02
CA GLY A 48 -3.90 -14.71 3.36
C GLY A 48 -3.07 -15.20 2.16
N THR A 49 -3.57 -16.20 1.44
CA THR A 49 -2.91 -16.73 0.23
C THR A 49 -2.88 -15.68 -0.90
N ILE A 50 -3.99 -14.98 -1.16
CA ILE A 50 -4.03 -13.89 -2.14
C ILE A 50 -3.01 -12.80 -1.79
N THR A 51 -2.99 -12.36 -0.53
CA THR A 51 -2.06 -11.33 -0.06
C THR A 51 -0.61 -11.78 -0.20
N GLY A 52 -0.30 -13.05 0.15
CA GLY A 52 1.04 -13.63 0.00
C GLY A 52 1.50 -13.67 -1.46
N VAL A 53 0.63 -14.07 -2.39
CA VAL A 53 0.94 -14.07 -3.84
C VAL A 53 1.19 -12.65 -4.34
N LEU A 54 0.40 -11.66 -3.91
CA LEU A 54 0.59 -10.25 -4.29
C LEU A 54 1.92 -9.68 -3.78
N ILE A 55 2.33 -10.04 -2.55
CA ILE A 55 3.65 -9.70 -2.02
C ILE A 55 4.76 -10.30 -2.88
N LEU A 56 4.65 -11.59 -3.24
CA LEU A 56 5.64 -12.26 -4.07
C LEU A 56 5.76 -11.60 -5.45
N ILE A 57 4.64 -11.23 -6.09
CA ILE A 57 4.63 -10.47 -7.34
C ILE A 57 5.33 -9.11 -7.16
N ALA A 58 5.03 -8.37 -6.09
CA ALA A 58 5.66 -7.08 -5.83
C ALA A 58 7.18 -7.21 -5.60
N VAL A 59 7.64 -8.25 -4.90
CA VAL A 59 9.07 -8.55 -4.70
C VAL A 59 9.76 -8.85 -6.03
N ILE A 60 9.14 -9.67 -6.90
CA ILE A 60 9.67 -9.95 -8.25
C ILE A 60 9.80 -8.65 -9.04
N LEU A 61 8.82 -7.75 -8.95
CA LEU A 61 8.90 -6.43 -9.60
C LEU A 61 10.01 -5.55 -9.04
N VAL A 62 10.30 -5.62 -7.73
CA VAL A 62 11.45 -4.90 -7.13
C VAL A 62 12.74 -5.39 -7.73
N VAL A 63 12.96 -6.70 -7.78
CA VAL A 63 14.15 -7.32 -8.39
C VAL A 63 14.26 -6.93 -9.87
N PHE A 64 13.15 -6.95 -10.60
CA PHE A 64 13.10 -6.51 -11.99
C PHE A 64 13.55 -5.05 -12.16
N VAL A 65 13.03 -4.13 -11.34
CA VAL A 65 13.41 -2.71 -11.38
C VAL A 65 14.88 -2.51 -10.98
N LEU A 66 15.39 -3.27 -10.01
CA LEU A 66 16.79 -3.21 -9.61
C LEU A 66 17.71 -3.66 -10.75
N VAL A 67 17.44 -4.82 -11.35
CA VAL A 67 18.27 -5.38 -12.43
C VAL A 67 18.20 -4.52 -13.68
N PHE A 68 17.01 -4.27 -14.22
CA PHE A 68 16.87 -3.58 -15.50
C PHE A 68 16.92 -2.05 -15.38
N GLY A 69 16.58 -1.50 -14.22
CA GLY A 69 16.55 -0.06 -13.99
C GLY A 69 17.84 0.52 -13.41
N VAL A 70 18.49 -0.20 -12.49
CA VAL A 70 19.70 0.27 -11.80
C VAL A 70 20.96 -0.35 -12.39
N LEU A 71 21.02 -1.68 -12.52
CA LEU A 71 22.25 -2.36 -12.96
C LEU A 71 22.48 -2.27 -14.48
N TRP A 72 21.46 -2.53 -15.29
CA TRP A 72 21.58 -2.54 -16.75
C TRP A 72 21.30 -1.16 -17.40
N GLU A 73 20.94 -0.16 -16.59
CA GLU A 73 20.59 1.20 -17.03
C GLU A 73 19.67 1.26 -18.27
N TYR A 74 18.68 0.36 -18.38
CA TYR A 74 17.84 0.29 -19.57
C TYR A 74 17.11 1.62 -19.78
N ARG A 75 17.26 2.23 -20.96
CA ARG A 75 16.88 3.63 -21.24
C ARG A 75 15.44 3.95 -20.80
N ARG A 76 14.52 3.00 -20.96
CA ARG A 76 13.09 3.14 -20.63
C ARG A 76 12.83 3.18 -19.11
N LEU A 77 13.54 2.37 -18.31
CA LEU A 77 13.44 2.37 -16.85
C LEU A 77 14.19 3.54 -16.22
N ARG A 78 15.30 3.96 -16.84
CA ARG A 78 16.05 5.14 -16.40
C ARG A 78 15.21 6.42 -16.50
N SER A 79 14.45 6.59 -17.58
CA SER A 79 13.51 7.70 -17.73
C SER A 79 12.37 7.67 -16.69
N ALA A 80 11.92 6.48 -16.30
CA ALA A 80 10.88 6.27 -15.30
C ALA A 80 11.34 6.50 -13.84
N SER A 81 12.62 6.80 -13.61
CA SER A 81 13.22 7.06 -12.30
C SER A 81 13.11 5.87 -11.34
N PRO A 82 14.03 4.89 -11.45
CA PRO A 82 13.93 3.60 -10.77
C PRO A 82 13.81 3.73 -9.24
N PHE A 83 14.43 4.74 -8.64
CA PHE A 83 14.30 5.05 -7.22
C PHE A 83 12.84 5.19 -6.76
N PHE A 84 12.00 5.90 -7.53
CA PHE A 84 10.58 6.09 -7.20
C PHE A 84 9.78 4.81 -7.30
N LEU A 85 10.09 3.98 -8.29
CA LEU A 85 9.42 2.70 -8.47
C LEU A 85 9.76 1.74 -7.33
N ILE A 86 11.00 1.77 -6.85
CA ILE A 86 11.42 1.00 -5.67
C ILE A 86 10.68 1.47 -4.42
N VAL A 87 10.67 2.78 -4.13
CA VAL A 87 9.92 3.32 -2.97
C VAL A 87 8.43 2.98 -3.06
N LEU A 88 7.81 3.11 -4.24
CA LEU A 88 6.41 2.75 -4.44
C LEU A 88 6.15 1.26 -4.17
N LEU A 89 7.01 0.36 -4.66
CA LEU A 89 6.89 -1.08 -4.44
C LEU A 89 7.13 -1.47 -2.98
N LEU A 90 8.09 -0.84 -2.30
CA LEU A 90 8.30 -1.05 -0.87
C LEU A 90 7.06 -0.65 -0.08
N SER A 91 6.45 0.49 -0.39
CA SER A 91 5.17 0.91 0.20
C SER A 91 4.06 -0.11 -0.04
N ILE A 92 3.95 -0.64 -1.27
CA ILE A 92 2.97 -1.68 -1.62
C ILE A 92 3.19 -2.96 -0.80
N ILE A 93 4.44 -3.41 -0.67
CA ILE A 93 4.78 -4.61 0.12
C ILE A 93 4.39 -4.41 1.59
N VAL A 94 4.75 -3.28 2.19
CA VAL A 94 4.37 -2.96 3.57
C VAL A 94 2.85 -2.83 3.71
N GLY A 95 2.17 -2.29 2.70
CA GLY A 95 0.72 -2.19 2.64
C GLY A 95 0.02 -3.55 2.63
N TYR A 96 0.50 -4.50 1.82
CA TYR A 96 0.01 -5.88 1.86
C TYR A 96 0.33 -6.57 3.18
N SER A 97 1.53 -6.38 3.71
CA SER A 97 1.90 -6.94 5.02
C SER A 97 1.04 -6.39 6.16
N SER A 98 0.54 -5.15 6.04
CA SER A 98 -0.34 -4.55 7.04
C SER A 98 -1.62 -5.36 7.23
N VAL A 99 -2.10 -6.05 6.20
CA VAL A 99 -3.31 -6.88 6.29
C VAL A 99 -3.14 -7.94 7.38
N PHE A 100 -1.97 -8.60 7.47
CA PHE A 100 -1.69 -9.62 8.49
C PHE A 100 -1.71 -9.08 9.92
N ALA A 101 -1.47 -7.78 10.14
CA ALA A 101 -1.60 -7.19 11.47
C ALA A 101 -3.07 -7.04 11.92
N PHE A 102 -4.01 -7.16 10.99
CA PHE A 102 -5.46 -7.20 11.24
C PHE A 102 -6.02 -8.64 11.20
N PHE A 103 -5.18 -9.66 11.03
CA PHE A 103 -5.60 -11.06 11.04
C PHE A 103 -5.58 -11.63 12.46
N GLY A 104 -6.58 -12.45 12.76
CA GLY A 104 -6.61 -13.30 13.95
C GLY A 104 -6.94 -12.60 15.27
N LYS A 105 -6.62 -13.25 16.40
CA LYS A 105 -6.80 -12.66 17.74
C LYS A 105 -6.02 -11.37 17.84
N PRO A 106 -6.62 -10.28 18.37
CA PRO A 106 -5.91 -9.04 18.58
C PRO A 106 -4.85 -9.26 19.66
N HIS A 107 -3.59 -9.27 19.22
CA HIS A 107 -2.44 -9.32 20.10
C HIS A 107 -1.94 -7.89 20.34
N PRO A 108 -1.52 -7.50 21.57
CA PRO A 108 -1.06 -6.14 21.86
C PRO A 108 0.00 -5.63 20.87
N VAL A 109 0.95 -6.50 20.51
CA VAL A 109 1.99 -6.19 19.51
C VAL A 109 1.39 -5.94 18.13
N ALA A 110 0.47 -6.78 17.67
CA ALA A 110 -0.18 -6.62 16.38
C ALA A 110 -1.00 -5.32 16.32
N CYS A 111 -1.79 -5.04 17.36
CA CYS A 111 -2.55 -3.78 17.49
C CYS A 111 -1.64 -2.55 17.42
N GLY A 112 -0.47 -2.59 18.07
CA GLY A 112 0.53 -1.52 18.00
C GLY A 112 1.07 -1.26 16.60
N PHE A 113 1.27 -2.32 15.80
CA PHE A 113 1.80 -2.21 14.44
C PHE A 113 0.76 -1.86 13.37
N GLN A 114 -0.54 -2.04 13.64
CA GLN A 114 -1.61 -1.71 12.69
C GLN A 114 -1.54 -0.28 12.12
N PRO A 115 -1.51 0.80 12.93
CA PRO A 115 -1.44 2.17 12.42
C PRO A 115 -0.10 2.45 11.72
N TRP A 116 0.98 1.80 12.15
CA TRP A 116 2.30 1.97 11.55
C TRP A 116 2.38 1.36 10.16
N LEU A 117 2.02 0.08 10.01
CA LEU A 117 2.14 -0.64 8.74
C LEU A 117 1.19 -0.06 7.69
N LEU A 118 -0.09 0.13 8.02
CA LEU A 118 -1.06 0.65 7.06
C LEU A 118 -0.88 2.17 6.85
N GLY A 119 -0.58 2.92 7.91
CA GLY A 119 -0.37 4.36 7.82
C GLY A 119 0.84 4.72 6.98
N LEU A 120 2.02 4.17 7.32
CA LEU A 120 3.26 4.48 6.60
C LEU A 120 3.23 4.02 5.14
N SER A 121 2.67 2.84 4.86
CA SER A 121 2.56 2.35 3.48
C SER A 121 1.66 3.26 2.62
N THR A 122 0.51 3.67 3.16
CA THR A 122 -0.45 4.53 2.45
C THR A 122 0.14 5.92 2.20
N ILE A 123 0.66 6.59 3.22
CA ILE A 123 1.23 7.94 3.05
C ILE A 123 2.46 7.93 2.16
N SER A 124 3.31 6.89 2.27
CA SER A 124 4.49 6.75 1.41
C SER A 124 4.12 6.51 -0.06
N MET A 125 3.07 5.71 -0.33
CA MET A 125 2.53 5.53 -1.68
C MET A 125 2.01 6.84 -2.26
N ILE A 126 1.19 7.58 -1.49
CA ILE A 126 0.65 8.88 -1.91
C ILE A 126 1.79 9.87 -2.15
N ALA A 127 2.76 9.96 -1.25
CA ALA A 127 3.93 10.83 -1.37
C ALA A 127 4.75 10.49 -2.62
N ALA A 128 5.02 9.21 -2.89
CA ALA A 128 5.78 8.79 -4.07
C ALA A 128 5.08 9.19 -5.39
N LEU A 129 3.76 9.02 -5.48
CA LEU A 129 2.96 9.45 -6.64
C LEU A 129 2.96 10.98 -6.78
N SER A 130 2.73 11.70 -5.70
CA SER A 130 2.69 13.17 -5.67
C SER A 130 4.04 13.80 -6.04
N VAL A 131 5.15 13.30 -5.47
CA VAL A 131 6.50 13.79 -5.79
C VAL A 131 6.82 13.57 -7.27
N LYS A 132 6.45 12.42 -7.82
CA LYS A 132 6.62 12.14 -9.25
C LYS A 132 5.81 13.12 -10.11
N ASN A 133 4.58 13.42 -9.72
CA ASN A 133 3.76 14.42 -10.39
C ASN A 133 4.33 15.83 -10.29
N VAL A 134 4.83 16.24 -9.12
CA VAL A 134 5.49 17.55 -8.93
C VAL A 134 6.72 17.67 -9.80
N ARG A 135 7.51 16.60 -9.94
CA ARG A 135 8.66 16.57 -10.85
C ARG A 135 8.22 16.84 -12.29
N ILE A 136 7.19 16.12 -12.75
CA ILE A 136 6.64 16.31 -14.11
C ILE A 136 6.17 17.76 -14.27
N TYR A 137 5.41 18.28 -13.32
CA TYR A 137 4.93 19.67 -13.35
C TYR A 137 6.08 20.69 -13.47
N ARG A 138 7.17 20.53 -12.69
CA ARG A 138 8.33 21.42 -12.74
C ARG A 138 9.04 21.38 -14.09
N ILE A 139 9.22 20.19 -14.67
CA ILE A 139 9.87 20.02 -15.98
C ILE A 139 9.10 20.77 -17.07
N PHE A 140 7.76 20.69 -17.06
CA PHE A 140 6.95 21.32 -18.11
C PHE A 140 6.70 22.81 -17.88
N LYS A 141 6.65 23.27 -16.62
CA LYS A 141 6.44 24.69 -16.30
C LYS A 141 7.69 25.55 -16.53
N TYR A 142 8.88 24.99 -16.32
CA TYR A 142 10.15 25.74 -16.41
C TYR A 142 11.12 25.12 -17.43
N PRO A 143 10.76 25.05 -18.73
CA PRO A 143 11.55 24.35 -19.75
C PRO A 143 12.92 25.01 -20.03
N MET A 144 13.05 26.32 -19.80
CA MET A 144 14.28 27.09 -20.03
C MET A 144 15.32 26.92 -18.93
N ALA A 145 14.89 26.47 -17.74
CA ALA A 145 15.81 26.13 -16.70
C ALA A 145 16.32 24.71 -16.98
N LYS A 146 17.59 24.55 -17.39
CA LYS A 146 18.27 23.24 -17.45
C LYS A 146 18.47 22.67 -16.03
N MET A 147 17.41 22.62 -15.23
CA MET A 147 17.43 22.08 -13.87
C MET A 147 17.54 20.57 -14.00
N LYS A 148 18.75 20.06 -13.76
CA LYS A 148 18.99 18.64 -13.56
C LYS A 148 18.40 18.29 -12.20
N ILE A 149 17.11 17.98 -12.17
CA ILE A 149 16.43 17.52 -10.97
C ILE A 149 17.13 16.24 -10.49
N THR A 150 17.78 16.31 -9.35
CA THR A 150 18.55 15.18 -8.80
C THR A 150 17.65 14.24 -8.01
N ASN A 151 18.04 12.97 -7.91
CA ASN A 151 17.32 12.00 -7.06
C ASN A 151 17.32 12.44 -5.58
N PHE A 152 18.32 13.22 -5.16
CA PHE A 152 18.44 13.71 -3.78
C PHE A 152 17.37 14.76 -3.43
N GLU A 153 17.12 15.74 -4.31
CA GLU A 153 16.03 16.72 -4.13
C GLU A 153 14.66 16.03 -4.05
N LEU A 154 14.51 14.96 -4.81
CA LEU A 154 13.29 14.17 -4.92
C LEU A 154 13.05 13.31 -3.69
N PHE A 155 14.11 12.69 -3.17
CA PHE A 155 14.09 12.06 -1.85
C PHE A 155 13.82 13.07 -0.73
N GLY A 156 14.39 14.27 -0.82
CA GLY A 156 14.10 15.38 0.09
C GLY A 156 12.62 15.72 0.11
N LEU A 157 11.97 15.87 -1.04
CA LEU A 157 10.53 16.18 -1.12
C LEU A 157 9.67 15.05 -0.54
N TRP A 158 10.00 13.78 -0.83
CA TRP A 158 9.32 12.64 -0.22
C TRP A 158 9.48 12.63 1.30
N THR A 159 10.70 12.87 1.79
CA THR A 159 11.02 12.90 3.22
C THR A 159 10.26 14.01 3.95
N ILE A 160 10.14 15.20 3.35
CA ILE A 160 9.34 16.33 3.90
C ILE A 160 7.88 15.93 4.10
N VAL A 161 7.31 15.10 3.23
CA VAL A 161 5.94 14.58 3.38
C VAL A 161 5.86 13.44 4.41
N MET A 162 6.92 12.66 4.57
CA MET A 162 6.92 11.55 5.55
C MET A 162 7.11 12.02 6.99
N ILE A 163 7.91 13.06 7.24
CA ILE A 163 8.24 13.53 8.59
C ILE A 163 6.98 13.81 9.44
N PRO A 164 5.99 14.61 8.99
CA PRO A 164 4.80 14.88 9.79
C PRO A 164 3.99 13.61 10.07
N ALA A 165 3.87 12.70 9.10
CA ALA A 165 3.14 11.45 9.28
C ALA A 165 3.79 10.54 10.33
N VAL A 166 5.12 10.42 10.31
CA VAL A 166 5.88 9.68 11.33
C VAL A 166 5.70 10.31 12.69
N LEU A 167 5.81 11.65 12.80
CA LEU A 167 5.60 12.36 14.06
C LEU A 167 4.20 12.14 14.63
N ILE A 168 3.16 12.19 13.79
CA ILE A 168 1.78 11.90 14.21
C ILE A 168 1.66 10.47 14.75
N LEU A 169 2.25 9.47 14.09
CA LEU A 169 2.22 8.07 14.55
C LEU A 169 3.01 7.84 15.84
N VAL A 170 4.16 8.49 16.00
CA VAL A 170 4.95 8.46 17.24
C VAL A 170 4.13 9.05 18.40
N ILE A 171 3.55 10.24 18.21
CA ILE A 171 2.73 10.87 19.24
C ILE A 171 1.50 10.03 19.55
N TRP A 172 0.83 9.48 18.53
CA TRP A 172 -0.32 8.59 18.71
C TRP A 172 0.06 7.40 19.59
N THR A 173 1.14 6.68 19.27
CA THR A 173 1.52 5.49 20.04
C THR A 173 1.97 5.77 21.47
N ILE A 174 2.59 6.92 21.72
CA ILE A 174 2.99 7.34 23.08
C ILE A 174 1.77 7.77 23.91
N VAL A 175 0.90 8.61 23.34
CA VAL A 175 -0.22 9.22 24.08
C VAL A 175 -1.41 8.26 24.19
N SER A 176 -1.73 7.56 23.11
CA SER A 176 -2.88 6.66 23.00
C SER A 176 -2.43 5.30 22.47
N THR A 177 -1.64 4.60 23.28
CA THR A 177 -1.07 3.29 22.94
C THR A 177 -2.14 2.32 22.47
N PRO A 178 -2.06 1.81 21.23
CA PRO A 178 -2.95 0.76 20.74
C PRO A 178 -2.67 -0.54 21.50
N THR A 179 -3.68 -1.09 22.16
CA THR A 179 -3.56 -2.37 22.86
C THR A 179 -4.83 -3.19 22.67
N ALA A 180 -4.70 -4.51 22.74
CA ALA A 180 -5.86 -5.39 22.81
C ALA A 180 -6.54 -5.20 24.17
N LYS A 181 -7.85 -4.98 24.17
CA LYS A 181 -8.69 -4.97 25.37
C LYS A 181 -9.96 -5.78 25.13
N LEU A 182 -10.52 -6.30 26.22
CA LEU A 182 -11.87 -6.85 26.22
C LEU A 182 -12.86 -5.69 26.34
N GLU A 183 -13.87 -5.71 25.47
CA GLU A 183 -15.00 -4.79 25.48
C GLU A 183 -16.29 -5.62 25.51
N GLU A 184 -17.12 -5.42 26.54
CA GLU A 184 -18.40 -6.11 26.63
C GLU A 184 -19.40 -5.48 25.66
N ARG A 185 -19.98 -6.30 24.79
CA ARG A 185 -20.93 -5.86 23.78
C ARG A 185 -22.09 -6.83 23.66
N ASN A 186 -23.30 -6.31 23.90
CA ASN A 186 -24.54 -7.09 23.91
C ASN A 186 -24.50 -8.30 24.88
N GLY A 187 -23.75 -8.19 25.99
CA GLY A 187 -23.62 -9.24 26.99
C GLY A 187 -22.59 -10.33 26.68
N GLU A 188 -21.76 -10.13 25.65
CA GLU A 188 -20.63 -10.99 25.31
C GLU A 188 -19.33 -10.17 25.35
N ASP A 189 -18.19 -10.81 25.66
CA ASP A 189 -16.88 -10.14 25.77
C ASP A 189 -16.11 -10.20 24.45
N HIS A 190 -15.84 -9.05 23.84
CA HIS A 190 -15.20 -8.95 22.53
C HIS A 190 -13.75 -8.49 22.70
N TYR A 191 -12.79 -9.28 22.23
CA TYR A 191 -11.42 -8.80 22.12
C TYR A 191 -11.31 -7.81 20.97
N VAL A 192 -10.91 -6.56 21.24
CA VAL A 192 -10.77 -5.51 20.24
C VAL A 192 -9.46 -4.74 20.40
N CYS A 193 -8.83 -4.38 19.29
CA CYS A 193 -7.75 -3.39 19.32
C CYS A 193 -8.34 -2.01 19.64
N THR A 194 -8.17 -1.55 20.88
CA THR A 194 -8.60 -0.23 21.34
C THR A 194 -7.41 0.72 21.41
N THR A 195 -7.67 1.99 21.14
CA THR A 195 -6.67 3.05 21.17
C THR A 195 -7.08 4.07 22.23
N GLY A 196 -6.72 3.76 23.48
CA GLY A 196 -7.07 4.57 24.65
C GLY A 196 -5.85 5.14 25.39
N GLY A 197 -4.77 4.38 25.54
CA GLY A 197 -3.54 4.79 26.26
C GLY A 197 -3.77 5.66 27.51
N PHE A 198 -3.03 6.76 27.64
CA PHE A 198 -3.09 7.71 28.76
C PHE A 198 -4.33 8.61 28.75
N THR A 199 -4.95 8.82 27.59
CA THR A 199 -6.06 9.77 27.40
C THR A 199 -7.44 9.14 27.49
N GLY A 200 -7.53 7.82 27.59
CA GLY A 200 -8.79 7.07 27.52
C GLY A 200 -9.43 7.13 26.12
N GLU A 201 -10.64 6.62 26.00
CA GLU A 201 -11.48 6.91 24.84
C GLU A 201 -12.07 8.32 25.02
N PRO A 202 -11.87 9.28 24.09
CA PRO A 202 -11.76 9.12 22.63
C PRO A 202 -10.37 9.38 22.00
N GLY A 203 -9.27 9.32 22.78
CA GLY A 203 -7.95 9.80 22.35
C GLY A 203 -7.44 9.23 21.03
N GLY A 204 -7.55 7.92 20.80
CA GLY A 204 -7.04 7.30 19.58
C GLY A 204 -7.88 7.57 18.33
N LEU A 205 -9.19 7.81 18.48
CA LEU A 205 -10.06 8.24 17.37
C LEU A 205 -9.61 9.62 16.84
N VAL A 206 -9.21 10.52 17.74
CA VAL A 206 -8.69 11.85 17.38
C VAL A 206 -7.41 11.72 16.55
N PHE A 207 -6.45 10.91 16.99
CA PHE A 207 -5.21 10.70 16.23
C PHE A 207 -5.44 10.02 14.88
N PHE A 208 -6.38 9.07 14.80
CA PHE A 208 -6.82 8.51 13.53
C PHE A 208 -7.30 9.60 12.57
N PHE A 209 -8.18 10.50 13.01
CA PHE A 209 -8.65 11.61 12.17
C PHE A 209 -7.57 12.61 11.81
N ILE A 210 -6.64 12.93 12.72
CA ILE A 210 -5.49 13.80 12.42
C ILE A 210 -4.63 13.18 11.31
N PHE A 211 -4.34 11.88 11.41
CA PHE A 211 -3.55 11.16 10.41
C PHE A 211 -4.26 11.06 9.05
N VAL A 212 -5.58 10.78 9.06
CA VAL A 212 -6.42 10.74 7.86
C VAL A 212 -6.51 12.12 7.22
N ALA A 213 -6.69 13.18 7.99
CA ALA A 213 -6.75 14.55 7.49
C ALA A 213 -5.42 14.96 6.84
N TYR A 214 -4.29 14.66 7.49
CA TYR A 214 -2.96 14.90 6.91
C TYR A 214 -2.79 14.15 5.58
N SER A 215 -3.10 12.85 5.56
CA SER A 215 -2.99 12.02 4.36
C SER A 215 -3.93 12.51 3.25
N GLY A 216 -5.13 12.95 3.60
CA GLY A 216 -6.12 13.54 2.71
C GLY A 216 -5.64 14.85 2.09
N ILE A 217 -5.03 15.74 2.87
CA ILE A 217 -4.45 16.99 2.34
C ILE A 217 -3.35 16.69 1.33
N VAL A 218 -2.43 15.78 1.65
CA VAL A 218 -1.35 15.37 0.73
C VAL A 218 -1.93 14.76 -0.55
N LEU A 219 -2.97 13.93 -0.43
CA LEU A 219 -3.65 13.31 -1.56
C LEU A 219 -4.37 14.34 -2.45
N LEU A 220 -5.07 15.31 -1.85
CA LEU A 220 -5.74 16.41 -2.55
C LEU A 220 -4.73 17.30 -3.28
N LEU A 221 -3.61 17.65 -2.65
CA LEU A 221 -2.52 18.39 -3.31
C LEU A 221 -1.96 17.59 -4.50
N GLY A 222 -1.77 16.27 -4.32
CA GLY A 222 -1.39 15.36 -5.40
C GLY A 222 -2.39 15.34 -6.56
N ALA A 223 -3.69 15.35 -6.26
CA ALA A 223 -4.76 15.41 -7.26
C ALA A 223 -4.77 16.74 -8.03
N ILE A 224 -4.57 17.87 -7.34
CA ILE A 224 -4.45 19.19 -7.97
C ILE A 224 -3.27 19.21 -8.94
N VAL A 225 -2.10 18.73 -8.52
CA VAL A 225 -0.92 18.66 -9.41
C VAL A 225 -1.18 17.72 -10.59
N SER A 226 -1.86 16.58 -10.36
CA SER A 226 -2.26 15.65 -11.44
C SER A 226 -3.14 16.32 -12.48
N PHE A 227 -4.10 17.13 -12.03
CA PHE A 227 -4.99 17.89 -12.91
C PHE A 227 -4.20 18.88 -13.78
N LEU A 228 -3.21 19.56 -13.20
CA LEU A 228 -2.36 20.51 -13.91
C LEU A 228 -1.51 19.85 -15.01
N VAL A 229 -1.07 18.61 -14.81
CA VAL A 229 -0.21 17.89 -15.77
C VAL A 229 -0.95 16.93 -16.70
N ARG A 230 -2.29 16.82 -16.61
CA ARG A 230 -3.09 15.82 -17.35
C ARG A 230 -2.96 15.89 -18.88
N ASN A 231 -2.73 17.09 -19.41
CA ASN A 231 -2.65 17.35 -20.85
C ASN A 231 -1.22 17.29 -21.38
N VAL A 232 -0.25 17.00 -20.52
CA VAL A 232 1.15 16.95 -20.88
C VAL A 232 1.44 15.64 -21.65
N PRO A 233 1.89 15.73 -22.92
CA PRO A 233 2.20 14.55 -23.72
C PRO A 233 3.55 13.95 -23.26
N ILE A 234 3.49 12.90 -22.44
CA ILE A 234 4.64 12.07 -22.06
C ILE A 234 4.51 10.72 -22.76
N LEU A 235 5.66 10.12 -23.09
CA LEU A 235 5.77 8.77 -23.63
C LEU A 235 4.86 7.81 -22.82
N PHE A 236 4.06 6.99 -23.52
CA PHE A 236 3.10 6.03 -22.95
C PHE A 236 1.91 6.62 -22.16
N ASN A 237 1.54 7.88 -22.36
CA ASN A 237 0.45 8.52 -21.60
C ASN A 237 0.63 8.40 -20.07
N GLU A 238 1.89 8.42 -19.61
CA GLU A 238 2.25 8.20 -18.20
C GLU A 238 1.53 9.16 -17.25
N THR A 239 1.30 10.40 -17.68
CA THR A 239 0.57 11.44 -16.92
C THR A 239 -0.89 11.07 -16.68
N LYS A 240 -1.56 10.46 -17.67
CA LYS A 240 -2.95 10.01 -17.53
C LYS A 240 -3.04 8.86 -16.52
N LEU A 241 -2.14 7.88 -16.60
CA LEU A 241 -2.11 6.75 -15.67
C LEU A 241 -1.77 7.18 -14.23
N LEU A 242 -0.89 8.16 -14.07
CA LEU A 242 -0.62 8.80 -12.77
C LEU A 242 -1.87 9.49 -12.23
N ALA A 243 -2.57 10.28 -13.04
CA ALA A 243 -3.81 10.94 -12.64
C ALA A 243 -4.89 9.91 -12.24
N VAL A 244 -5.10 8.86 -13.04
CA VAL A 244 -6.04 7.78 -12.73
C VAL A 244 -5.67 7.09 -11.41
N SER A 245 -4.39 6.86 -11.14
CA SER A 245 -3.93 6.26 -9.87
C SER A 245 -4.32 7.13 -8.67
N ILE A 246 -4.03 8.44 -8.73
CA ILE A 246 -4.33 9.37 -7.62
C ILE A 246 -5.84 9.57 -7.45
N TYR A 247 -6.59 9.69 -8.54
CA TYR A 247 -8.04 9.84 -8.47
C TYR A 247 -8.73 8.58 -7.93
N ASN A 248 -8.24 7.40 -8.29
CA ASN A 248 -8.72 6.13 -7.73
C ASN A 248 -8.51 6.07 -6.21
N LEU A 249 -7.33 6.46 -5.73
CA LEU A 249 -7.05 6.52 -4.29
C LEU A 249 -7.93 7.54 -3.57
N LEU A 250 -8.14 8.72 -4.16
CA LEU A 250 -9.01 9.75 -3.60
C LEU A 250 -10.45 9.25 -3.49
N PHE A 251 -11.01 8.73 -4.57
CA PHE A 251 -12.36 8.17 -4.60
C PHE A 251 -12.55 7.06 -3.57
N LEU A 252 -11.61 6.11 -3.52
CA LEU A 252 -11.66 5.01 -2.56
C LEU A 252 -11.59 5.51 -1.12
N SER A 253 -10.72 6.49 -0.81
CA SER A 253 -10.60 7.04 0.54
C SER A 253 -11.89 7.73 1.01
N VAL A 254 -12.54 8.51 0.13
CA VAL A 254 -13.77 9.24 0.45
C VAL A 254 -14.94 8.28 0.67
N LEU A 255 -14.97 7.15 -0.05
CA LEU A 255 -16.04 6.17 0.06
C LEU A 255 -15.82 5.18 1.22
N ILE A 256 -14.63 4.59 1.34
CA ILE A 256 -14.39 3.47 2.26
C ILE A 256 -14.26 3.95 3.70
N ILE A 257 -13.65 5.11 3.97
CA ILE A 257 -13.42 5.57 5.35
C ILE A 257 -14.75 5.77 6.11
N PRO A 258 -15.75 6.49 5.57
CA PRO A 258 -17.03 6.65 6.27
C PRO A 258 -17.78 5.33 6.44
N VAL A 259 -17.80 4.48 5.41
CA VAL A 259 -18.48 3.18 5.47
C VAL A 259 -17.81 2.28 6.52
N PHE A 260 -16.49 2.30 6.60
CA PHE A 260 -15.74 1.58 7.64
C PHE A 260 -16.11 2.07 9.04
N LEU A 261 -16.17 3.39 9.27
CA LEU A 261 -16.52 3.97 10.58
C LEU A 261 -17.95 3.61 11.02
N VAL A 262 -18.89 3.48 10.08
CA VAL A 262 -20.27 3.06 10.38
C VAL A 262 -20.34 1.55 10.63
N LEU A 263 -19.61 0.74 9.86
CA LEU A 263 -19.65 -0.72 9.97
C LEU A 263 -18.85 -1.26 11.15
N GLN A 264 -17.76 -0.61 11.57
CA GLN A 264 -16.92 -1.06 12.67
C GLN A 264 -17.74 -1.33 13.95
N PRO A 265 -18.63 -0.44 14.41
CA PRO A 265 -19.52 -0.78 15.51
C PRO A 265 -20.59 -1.79 15.07
N ILE A 266 -21.19 -1.75 13.89
CA ILE A 266 -22.33 -2.65 13.61
C ILE A 266 -21.89 -4.11 13.47
N ASN A 267 -20.85 -4.37 12.68
CA ASN A 267 -20.36 -5.70 12.38
C ASN A 267 -18.84 -5.65 12.10
N PRO A 268 -17.99 -5.99 13.09
CA PRO A 268 -16.53 -5.87 12.96
C PRO A 268 -15.96 -6.80 11.88
N PHE A 269 -16.61 -7.94 11.60
CA PHE A 269 -16.19 -8.84 10.52
C PHE A 269 -16.33 -8.20 9.15
N VAL A 270 -17.50 -7.62 8.87
CA VAL A 270 -17.77 -6.98 7.58
C VAL A 270 -16.87 -5.76 7.41
N ALA A 271 -16.63 -5.00 8.50
CA ALA A 271 -15.68 -3.90 8.50
C ALA A 271 -14.24 -4.35 8.18
N TRP A 272 -13.82 -5.50 8.71
CA TRP A 272 -12.53 -6.12 8.40
C TRP A 272 -12.42 -6.56 6.94
N ILE A 273 -13.44 -7.25 6.39
CA ILE A 273 -13.47 -7.64 4.97
C ILE A 273 -13.37 -6.39 4.09
N LEU A 274 -14.20 -5.37 4.36
CA LEU A 274 -14.22 -4.13 3.59
C LEU A 274 -12.85 -3.47 3.57
N ARG A 275 -12.22 -3.33 4.75
CA ARG A 275 -10.88 -2.75 4.88
C ARG A 275 -9.84 -3.56 4.10
N THR A 276 -9.84 -4.88 4.27
CA THR A 276 -8.89 -5.78 3.59
C THR A 276 -9.04 -5.69 2.06
N CYS A 277 -10.26 -5.79 1.54
CA CYS A 277 -10.54 -5.63 0.12
C CYS A 277 -10.11 -4.25 -0.40
N ALA A 278 -10.39 -3.18 0.35
CA ALA A 278 -10.01 -1.83 -0.05
C ALA A 278 -8.49 -1.66 -0.11
N VAL A 279 -7.75 -2.18 0.88
CA VAL A 279 -6.28 -2.17 0.91
C VAL A 279 -5.73 -2.94 -0.30
N LEU A 280 -6.15 -4.19 -0.49
CA LEU A 280 -5.69 -5.02 -1.59
C LEU A 280 -5.97 -4.36 -2.96
N TYR A 281 -7.17 -3.82 -3.15
CA TYR A 281 -7.54 -3.11 -4.37
C TYR A 281 -6.69 -1.85 -4.58
N ALA A 282 -6.55 -0.99 -3.58
CA ALA A 282 -5.81 0.28 -3.69
C ALA A 282 -4.36 0.07 -4.15
N PHE A 283 -3.65 -0.83 -3.47
CA PHE A 283 -2.25 -1.13 -3.77
C PHE A 283 -2.10 -1.90 -5.09
N THR A 284 -2.97 -2.87 -5.38
CA THR A 284 -2.92 -3.63 -6.65
C THR A 284 -3.23 -2.75 -7.85
N ALA A 285 -4.26 -1.90 -7.77
CA ALA A 285 -4.62 -0.98 -8.84
C ALA A 285 -3.48 0.00 -9.12
N THR A 286 -2.88 0.57 -8.07
CA THR A 286 -1.73 1.48 -8.21
C THR A 286 -0.52 0.78 -8.82
N MET A 287 -0.23 -0.44 -8.38
CA MET A 287 0.84 -1.27 -8.94
C MET A 287 0.59 -1.53 -10.43
N ALA A 288 -0.59 -2.03 -10.79
CA ALA A 288 -0.94 -2.33 -12.18
C ALA A 288 -0.83 -1.09 -13.08
N LEU A 289 -1.43 0.04 -12.68
CA LEU A 289 -1.42 1.29 -13.46
C LEU A 289 -0.01 1.84 -13.67
N GLN A 290 0.88 1.70 -12.69
CA GLN A 290 2.26 2.21 -12.79
C GLN A 290 3.22 1.27 -13.52
N PHE A 291 3.03 -0.05 -13.43
CA PHE A 291 3.99 -1.03 -13.96
C PHE A 291 3.60 -1.62 -15.32
N LEU A 292 2.31 -1.87 -15.58
CA LEU A 292 1.85 -2.43 -16.87
C LEU A 292 2.35 -1.67 -18.11
N PRO A 293 2.25 -0.33 -18.22
CA PRO A 293 2.74 0.38 -19.41
C PRO A 293 4.25 0.24 -19.61
N LYS A 294 5.02 0.13 -18.52
CA LYS A 294 6.48 0.02 -18.57
C LYS A 294 6.89 -1.38 -18.99
N LEU A 295 6.27 -2.41 -18.42
CA LEU A 295 6.49 -3.80 -18.81
C LEU A 295 6.10 -4.02 -20.27
N TYR A 296 4.92 -3.57 -20.67
CA TYR A 296 4.46 -3.66 -22.05
C TYR A 296 5.45 -3.00 -23.02
N GLY A 297 5.90 -1.79 -22.70
CA GLY A 297 6.90 -1.08 -23.49
C GLY A 297 8.22 -1.86 -23.64
N ILE A 298 8.76 -2.40 -22.56
CA ILE A 298 10.02 -3.17 -22.60
C ILE A 298 9.85 -4.46 -23.42
N PHE A 299 8.78 -5.22 -23.16
CA PHE A 299 8.61 -6.53 -23.79
C PHE A 299 8.21 -6.46 -25.27
N VAL A 300 7.36 -5.51 -25.65
CA VAL A 300 6.82 -5.45 -27.02
C VAL A 300 7.67 -4.57 -27.92
N GLU A 301 8.06 -3.38 -27.44
CA GLU A 301 8.60 -2.35 -28.31
C GLU A 301 10.13 -2.38 -28.40
N ASP A 302 10.83 -2.72 -27.31
CA ASP A 302 12.29 -2.90 -27.35
C ASP A 302 12.69 -4.23 -28.00
N LYS A 303 11.91 -5.32 -27.84
CA LYS A 303 12.08 -6.52 -28.68
C LYS A 303 11.84 -6.21 -30.16
N GLY A 304 10.78 -5.46 -30.48
CA GLY A 304 10.48 -5.06 -31.86
C GLY A 304 11.59 -4.21 -32.50
N ARG A 305 12.20 -3.29 -31.76
CA ARG A 305 13.37 -2.51 -32.23
C ARG A 305 14.62 -3.35 -32.40
N ASN A 306 14.92 -4.26 -31.48
CA ASN A 306 16.10 -5.13 -31.60
C ASN A 306 15.97 -6.08 -32.80
N VAL A 307 14.78 -6.62 -33.07
CA VAL A 307 14.52 -7.46 -34.26
C VAL A 307 14.64 -6.65 -35.55
N ARG A 308 14.10 -5.42 -35.60
CA ARG A 308 14.27 -4.54 -36.78
C ARG A 308 15.71 -4.13 -37.00
N LYS A 309 16.45 -3.81 -35.93
CA LYS A 309 17.87 -3.45 -36.01
C LYS A 309 18.73 -4.63 -36.46
N PHE A 310 18.45 -5.83 -35.96
CA PHE A 310 19.09 -7.06 -36.45
C PHE A 310 18.79 -7.30 -37.93
N LYS A 311 17.53 -7.11 -38.36
CA LYS A 311 17.13 -7.28 -39.76
C LYS A 311 17.76 -6.24 -40.69
N SER A 312 17.91 -4.98 -40.26
CA SER A 312 18.62 -3.96 -41.04
C SER A 312 20.11 -4.24 -41.14
N THR A 313 20.76 -4.65 -40.05
CA THR A 313 22.18 -5.04 -40.08
C THR A 313 22.43 -6.27 -40.94
N LEU A 314 21.51 -7.23 -40.95
CA LEU A 314 21.59 -8.38 -41.85
C LEU A 314 21.38 -7.97 -43.32
N SER A 315 20.46 -7.04 -43.59
CA SER A 315 20.22 -6.50 -44.93
C SER A 315 21.45 -5.75 -45.48
N ASP A 316 22.08 -4.89 -44.66
CA ASP A 316 23.30 -4.16 -45.04
C ASP A 316 24.50 -5.10 -45.27
N ALA A 317 24.58 -6.20 -44.54
CA ALA A 317 25.61 -7.23 -44.73
C ALA A 317 25.40 -8.08 -45.99
N THR A 318 24.19 -8.11 -46.55
CA THR A 318 23.84 -8.94 -47.72
C THR A 318 23.86 -8.17 -49.04
N THR A 319 23.90 -6.83 -49.02
CA THR A 319 24.15 -6.00 -50.22
C THR A 319 25.64 -6.02 -50.59
N PRO A 320 26.05 -6.67 -51.69
CA PRO A 320 27.43 -6.60 -52.15
C PRO A 320 27.71 -5.18 -52.66
N ASN A 321 28.83 -4.59 -52.24
CA ASN A 321 29.37 -3.38 -52.84
C ASN A 321 29.72 -3.65 -54.32
N THR A 322 28.77 -3.55 -55.24
CA THR A 322 29.06 -3.30 -56.65
C THR A 322 29.48 -1.83 -56.79
N LYS A 323 30.72 -1.55 -56.41
CA LYS A 323 31.42 -0.38 -56.92
C LYS A 323 31.74 -0.68 -58.38
N GLU A 324 30.91 -0.17 -59.29
CA GLU A 324 31.24 -0.08 -60.71
C GLU A 324 32.59 0.64 -60.85
N PHE A 325 33.56 -0.12 -61.33
CA PHE A 325 34.87 0.35 -61.74
C PHE A 325 34.70 0.88 -63.17
N ASN A 326 34.72 2.20 -63.33
CA ASN A 326 34.68 2.86 -64.64
C ASN A 326 36.07 3.47 -64.90
N PRO A 327 36.71 3.09 -66.01
CA PRO A 327 37.21 4.12 -66.92
C PRO A 327 36.61 4.02 -68.32
#